data_AF-A0A925USK2-F1
#
_entry.id   AF-A0A925USK2-F1
#
_cell.length_a   1.000
_cell.length_b   1.000
_cell.length_c   1.000
_cell.angle_alpha   90.00
_cell.angle_beta   90.00
_cell.angle_gamma   90.00
#
_symmetry.space_group_name_H-M   'P 1'
#
loop_
_entity.id
_entity.type
_entity.pdbx_description
1 polymer ?
#
loop_
_entity_poly.entity_id
_entity_poly.type
_entity_poly.pdbx_seq_one_letter_code
_entity_poly.pdbx_strand_id
1 'polypeptide(L)'
;MTPLTQYGKMAENHWREFLPKMVRELEATSRLHEMLLEAEEKTKDEMASLRIQLTKQGLTADQAHRQAWEMVREKYILLPPEE
;
A
#
# COMPACT_ATOMS: atom_id res chain seq x y z
N MET A 1 14.99 -11.09 -7.03
CA MET A 1 13.70 -10.38 -6.96
C MET A 1 13.13 -10.60 -5.58
N THR A 2 12.91 -9.52 -4.83
CA THR A 2 12.25 -9.61 -3.53
C THR A 2 10.78 -9.94 -3.77
N PRO A 3 10.22 -11.01 -3.18
CA PRO A 3 8.83 -11.35 -3.41
C PRO A 3 7.92 -10.28 -2.78
N LEU A 4 6.86 -9.89 -3.50
CA LEU A 4 5.82 -9.03 -2.96
C LEU A 4 5.12 -9.73 -1.79
N THR A 5 4.93 -9.00 -0.71
CA THR A 5 4.12 -9.44 0.44
C THR A 5 2.63 -9.28 0.14
N GLN A 6 1.78 -9.47 1.16
CA GLN A 6 0.34 -9.31 1.02
C GLN A 6 -0.05 -7.90 0.54
N TYR A 7 0.63 -6.85 1.01
CA TYR A 7 0.35 -5.48 0.59
C TYR A 7 0.71 -5.24 -0.87
N GLY A 8 1.90 -5.70 -1.31
CA GLY A 8 2.32 -5.56 -2.70
C GLY A 8 1.38 -6.30 -3.67
N LYS A 9 0.93 -7.50 -3.32
CA LYS A 9 -0.06 -8.25 -4.13
C LYS A 9 -1.43 -7.56 -4.17
N MET A 10 -1.84 -6.96 -3.07
CA MET A 10 -3.10 -6.22 -3.03
C MET A 10 -3.04 -4.94 -3.86
N ALA A 11 -1.92 -4.21 -3.82
CA ALA A 11 -1.67 -3.07 -4.70
C ALA A 11 -1.69 -3.51 -6.16
N GLU A 12 -1.03 -4.62 -6.49
CA GLU A 12 -0.99 -5.13 -7.87
C GLU A 12 -2.40 -5.41 -8.40
N ASN A 13 -3.20 -6.15 -7.64
CA ASN A 13 -4.57 -6.46 -8.04
C ASN A 13 -5.41 -5.20 -8.22
N HIS A 14 -5.34 -4.27 -7.26
CA HIS A 14 -6.09 -3.01 -7.32
C HIS A 14 -5.66 -2.15 -8.51
N TRP A 15 -4.35 -1.98 -8.71
CA TRP A 15 -3.84 -1.14 -9.79
C TRP A 15 -4.18 -1.73 -11.16
N ARG A 16 -4.15 -3.06 -11.31
CA ARG A 16 -4.56 -3.72 -12.56
C ARG A 16 -6.04 -3.53 -12.86
N GLU A 17 -6.88 -3.44 -11.83
CA GLU A 17 -8.34 -3.28 -11.98
C GLU A 17 -8.75 -1.81 -12.20
N PHE A 18 -8.16 -0.89 -11.45
CA PHE A 18 -8.59 0.51 -11.39
C PHE A 18 -7.63 1.52 -12.06
N LEU A 19 -6.39 1.12 -12.33
CA LEU A 19 -5.34 1.95 -12.92
C LEU A 19 -4.64 1.26 -14.11
N PRO A 20 -5.40 0.74 -15.10
CA PRO A 20 -4.82 -0.07 -16.16
C PRO A 20 -3.84 0.70 -17.07
N LYS A 21 -3.98 2.04 -17.21
CA LYS A 21 -3.05 2.85 -18.01
C LYS A 21 -1.71 2.97 -17.27
N MET A 22 -1.72 3.37 -15.99
CA MET A 22 -0.54 3.44 -15.14
C MET A 22 0.18 2.09 -15.08
N VAL A 23 -0.54 0.98 -14.88
CA VAL A 23 0.08 -0.35 -14.87
C VAL A 23 0.78 -0.65 -16.20
N ARG A 24 0.13 -0.37 -17.33
CA ARG A 24 0.74 -0.56 -18.65
C ARG A 24 2.01 0.27 -18.84
N GLU A 25 2.02 1.52 -18.40
CA GLU A 25 3.20 2.39 -18.47
C GLU A 25 4.35 1.87 -17.59
N LEU A 26 4.03 1.42 -16.37
CA LEU A 26 4.99 0.83 -15.44
C LEU A 26 5.52 -0.52 -15.95
N GLU A 27 4.71 -1.33 -16.62
CA GLU A 27 5.14 -2.57 -17.26
C GLU A 27 6.04 -2.29 -18.48
N ALA A 28 5.67 -1.31 -19.32
CA ALA A 28 6.48 -0.91 -20.47
C ALA A 28 7.88 -0.40 -20.05
N THR A 29 7.98 0.20 -18.87
CA THR A 29 9.24 0.67 -18.29
C THR A 29 9.91 -0.35 -17.36
N SER A 30 9.32 -1.55 -17.19
CA SER A 30 9.76 -2.58 -16.24
C SER A 30 9.88 -2.12 -14.78
N ARG A 31 9.14 -1.06 -14.41
CA ARG A 31 9.11 -0.44 -13.08
C ARG A 31 7.94 -0.89 -12.21
N LEU A 32 6.99 -1.66 -12.75
CA LEU A 32 5.81 -2.10 -12.00
C LEU A 32 6.20 -2.80 -10.68
N HIS A 33 7.13 -3.76 -10.75
CA HIS A 33 7.54 -4.51 -9.56
C HIS A 33 8.23 -3.64 -8.52
N GLU A 34 9.09 -2.72 -8.96
CA GLU A 34 9.77 -1.74 -8.08
C GLU A 34 8.74 -0.83 -7.39
N MET A 35 7.73 -0.37 -8.12
CA MET A 35 6.69 0.48 -7.56
C MET A 35 5.78 -0.25 -6.58
N LEU A 36 5.46 -1.51 -6.84
CA LEU A 36 4.72 -2.34 -5.92
C LEU A 36 5.51 -2.64 -4.63
N LEU A 37 6.83 -2.83 -4.75
CA LEU A 37 7.73 -2.96 -3.61
C LEU A 37 7.75 -1.66 -2.79
N GLU A 38 7.92 -0.52 -3.44
CA GLU A 38 7.92 0.77 -2.76
C GLU A 38 6.59 1.05 -2.06
N ALA A 39 5.46 0.74 -2.71
CA ALA A 39 4.13 0.88 -2.13
C ALA A 39 3.95 0.03 -0.87
N GLU A 40 4.43 -1.23 -0.88
CA GLU A 40 4.35 -2.06 0.32
C GLU A 40 5.30 -1.63 1.45
N GLU A 41 6.51 -1.15 1.12
CA GLU A 41 7.47 -0.68 2.11
C GLU A 41 6.94 0.58 2.80
N LYS A 42 6.50 1.57 2.02
CA LYS A 42 5.86 2.79 2.55
C LYS A 42 4.64 2.48 3.40
N THR A 43 3.80 1.54 2.96
CA THR A 43 2.64 1.08 3.72
C THR A 43 3.06 0.48 5.07
N LYS A 44 4.06 -0.42 5.09
CA LYS A 44 4.54 -1.05 6.32
C LYS A 44 5.14 -0.03 7.28
N ASP A 45 5.98 0.88 6.78
CA ASP A 45 6.69 1.88 7.59
C ASP A 45 5.73 2.90 8.19
N GLU A 46 4.81 3.43 7.37
CA GLU A 46 3.82 4.40 7.85
C GLU A 46 2.82 3.72 8.81
N MET A 47 2.36 2.51 8.52
CA MET A 47 1.54 1.75 9.47
C MET A 47 2.26 1.50 10.80
N ALA A 48 3.54 1.12 10.77
CA ALA A 48 4.30 0.88 12.01
C ALA A 48 4.35 2.15 12.86
N SER A 49 4.61 3.29 12.22
CA SER A 49 4.64 4.60 12.86
C SER A 49 3.27 4.99 13.45
N LEU A 50 2.20 4.84 12.66
CA LEU A 50 0.83 5.14 13.09
C LEU A 50 0.39 4.22 14.24
N ARG A 51 0.71 2.92 14.18
CA ARG A 51 0.39 1.98 15.26
C ARG A 51 1.02 2.40 16.58
N ILE A 52 2.28 2.84 16.58
CA ILE A 52 2.95 3.34 17.78
C ILE A 52 2.22 4.58 18.31
N GLN A 53 1.85 5.52 17.43
CA GLN A 53 1.13 6.73 17.82
C GLN A 53 -0.26 6.44 18.39
N LEU A 54 -1.03 5.56 17.74
CA LEU A 54 -2.38 5.19 18.15
C LEU A 54 -2.37 4.37 19.45
N THR A 55 -1.37 3.51 19.64
CA THR A 55 -1.21 2.78 20.91
C THR A 55 -0.91 3.75 22.06
N LYS A 56 -0.10 4.79 21.81
CA LYS A 56 0.14 5.87 22.80
C LYS A 56 -1.12 6.67 23.12
N GLN A 57 -2.09 6.72 22.22
CA GLN A 57 -3.41 7.33 22.44
C GLN A 57 -4.40 6.41 23.19
N GLY A 58 -3.95 5.21 23.59
CA GLY A 58 -4.75 4.25 24.36
C GLY A 58 -5.51 3.24 23.50
N LEU A 59 -5.30 3.20 22.18
CA LEU A 59 -5.91 2.19 21.33
C LEU A 59 -5.23 0.82 21.54
N THR A 60 -6.03 -0.24 21.42
CA THR A 60 -5.51 -1.61 21.38
C THR A 60 -4.71 -1.86 20.09
N ALA A 61 -3.84 -2.87 20.09
CA ALA A 61 -3.03 -3.21 18.92
C ALA A 61 -3.86 -3.47 17.65
N ASP A 62 -5.03 -4.11 17.79
CA ASP A 62 -5.96 -4.36 16.69
C ASP A 62 -6.64 -3.09 16.18
N GLN A 63 -7.11 -2.22 17.08
CA GLN A 63 -7.71 -0.94 16.69
C GLN A 63 -6.68 -0.03 16.02
N ALA A 64 -5.48 0.05 16.59
CA ALA A 64 -4.37 0.80 16.04
C ALA A 64 -3.96 0.28 14.65
N HIS A 65 -3.94 -1.04 14.45
CA HIS A 65 -3.67 -1.63 13.14
C HIS A 65 -4.75 -1.29 12.12
N ARG A 66 -6.03 -1.46 12.48
CA ARG A 66 -7.15 -1.16 11.58
C ARG A 66 -7.18 0.31 11.18
N GLN A 67 -7.04 1.22 12.14
CA GLN A 67 -7.05 2.65 11.87
C GLN A 67 -5.82 3.09 11.07
N ALA A 68 -4.63 2.56 11.39
CA ALA A 68 -3.43 2.82 10.60
C ALA A 68 -3.61 2.35 9.15
N TRP A 69 -4.19 1.16 8.94
CA TRP A 69 -4.48 0.63 7.61
C TRP A 69 -5.40 1.57 6.81
N GLU A 70 -6.49 2.05 7.41
CA GLU A 70 -7.40 2.98 6.73
C GLU A 70 -6.72 4.28 6.30
N MET A 71 -5.78 4.79 7.10
CA MET A 71 -5.06 6.03 6.78
C MET A 71 -4.05 5.90 5.64
N VAL A 72 -3.47 4.71 5.43
CA VAL A 72 -2.40 4.51 4.45
C VAL A 72 -2.86 3.79 3.18
N ARG A 73 -3.95 3.01 3.25
CA ARG A 73 -4.38 2.16 2.14
C ARG A 73 -4.65 2.98 0.88
N GLU A 74 -5.33 4.12 0.99
CA GLU A 74 -5.69 4.97 -0.17
C GLU A 74 -4.50 5.78 -0.70
N LYS A 75 -3.39 5.85 0.04
CA LYS A 75 -2.18 6.57 -0.37
C LYS A 75 -1.25 5.75 -1.25
N TYR A 76 -1.19 4.44 -1.00
CA TYR A 76 -0.18 3.57 -1.63
C TYR A 76 -0.76 2.32 -2.29
N ILE A 77 -1.87 1.78 -1.79
CA ILE A 77 -2.37 0.46 -2.21
C ILE A 77 -3.65 0.61 -3.05
N LEU A 78 -4.68 1.22 -2.46
CA LEU A 78 -5.99 1.49 -3.05
C LEU A 78 -6.03 2.90 -3.65
N LEU A 79 -5.11 3.17 -4.56
CA LEU A 79 -5.05 4.45 -5.27
C LEU A 79 -6.38 4.70 -6.01
N PRO A 80 -6.85 5.96 -6.09
CA PRO A 80 -8.11 6.29 -6.75
C PRO A 80 -8.05 5.89 -8.24
N PRO A 81 -9.18 5.46 -8.84
CA PRO A 81 -9.22 5.04 -10.24
C PRO A 81 -8.85 6.17 -11.20
N GLU A 82 -8.34 5.80 -12.38
CA GLU A 82 -8.03 6.76 -13.45
C GLU A 82 -9.33 7.27 -14.10
N GLU A 83 -9.38 8.58 -14.43
CA GLU A 83 -10.43 9.17 -15.28
C GLU A 83 -10.25 8.81 -16.78
#